data_AF-A0A242DHR8-F1
#
_entry.id   AF-A0A242DHR8-F1
#
_cell.length_a   1.000
_cell.length_b   1.000
_cell.length_c   1.000
_cell.angle_alpha   90.00
_cell.angle_beta   90.00
_cell.angle_gamma   90.00
#
_symmetry.space_group_name_H-M   'P 1'
#
loop_
_entity.id
_entity.type
_entity.pdbx_description
1 polymer ?
#
loop_
_entity_poly.entity_id
_entity_poly.type
_entity_poly.pdbx_seq_one_letter_code
_entity_poly.pdbx_strand_id
1 'polypeptide(L)'
;MNLSNYNKAIYLKEYYNNLLKEITKNHEDNVDLSHTIGKDKDCLYCEKYIKINKELKKISDEIYLYQEKNQIDYDENQRDKKLKEIEQPKKSYRVYSFLFEDETEYLIYTSSKKEGCQVIGKPLSSLKRQKLVSKKFFSSICLEQENGIVHTLQDIVNAGLKNETKILGKTYVQEKKCASSFNTTISTSFYIL
;
A
#
# COMPACT_ATOMS: atom_id res chain seq x y z
N MET A 1 -18.13 7.85 -27.70
CA MET A 1 -17.91 8.94 -26.73
C MET A 1 -16.98 10.00 -27.31
N ASN A 2 -17.10 11.28 -26.93
CA ASN A 2 -16.19 12.38 -27.32
C ASN A 2 -15.40 12.86 -26.07
N LEU A 3 -14.41 13.75 -26.22
CA LEU A 3 -13.54 14.16 -25.11
C LEU A 3 -14.30 14.82 -23.93
N SER A 4 -15.33 15.62 -24.22
CA SER A 4 -16.17 16.26 -23.18
C SER A 4 -16.95 15.22 -22.38
N ASN A 5 -17.58 14.26 -23.07
CA ASN A 5 -18.30 13.16 -22.44
C ASN A 5 -17.36 12.21 -21.69
N TYR A 6 -16.13 12.00 -22.19
CA TYR A 6 -15.10 11.23 -21.49
C TYR A 6 -14.70 11.87 -20.16
N ASN A 7 -14.42 13.18 -20.14
CA ASN A 7 -14.09 13.89 -18.91
C ASN A 7 -15.25 13.85 -17.90
N LYS A 8 -16.48 13.98 -18.39
CA LYS A 8 -17.70 13.83 -17.56
C LYS A 8 -17.82 12.41 -17.00
N ALA A 9 -17.54 11.37 -17.79
CA ALA A 9 -17.56 9.98 -17.35
C ALA A 9 -16.49 9.71 -16.27
N ILE A 10 -15.28 10.24 -16.44
CA ILE A 10 -14.19 10.14 -15.44
C ILE A 10 -14.62 10.76 -14.10
N TYR A 11 -15.21 11.95 -14.13
CA TYR A 11 -15.76 12.61 -12.95
C TYR A 11 -16.87 11.79 -12.28
N LEU A 12 -17.80 11.25 -13.08
CA LEU A 12 -18.87 10.39 -12.57
C LEU A 12 -18.33 9.09 -11.93
N LYS A 13 -17.29 8.48 -12.52
CA LYS A 13 -16.58 7.33 -11.92
C LYS A 13 -16.01 7.68 -10.54
N GLU A 14 -15.44 8.87 -10.37
CA GLU A 14 -14.96 9.35 -9.05
C GLU A 14 -16.09 9.57 -8.06
N TYR A 15 -17.15 10.26 -8.48
CA TYR A 15 -18.33 10.50 -7.67
C TYR A 15 -18.93 9.20 -7.13
N TYR A 16 -19.16 8.21 -8.00
CA TYR A 16 -19.72 6.93 -7.59
C TYR A 16 -18.79 6.11 -6.69
N ASN A 17 -17.47 6.17 -6.89
CA ASN A 17 -16.50 5.54 -5.99
C ASN A 17 -16.55 6.15 -4.58
N ASN A 18 -16.69 7.47 -4.47
CA ASN A 18 -16.84 8.14 -3.18
C ASN A 18 -18.16 7.78 -2.51
N LEU A 19 -19.25 7.73 -3.28
CA LEU A 19 -20.56 7.32 -2.79
C LEU A 19 -20.57 5.87 -2.29
N LEU A 20 -19.87 4.95 -2.97
CA LEU A 20 -19.68 3.58 -2.49
C LEU A 20 -18.93 3.53 -1.16
N LYS A 21 -17.84 4.30 -1.01
CA LYS A 21 -17.09 4.36 0.25
C LYS A 21 -17.97 4.84 1.40
N GLU A 22 -18.79 5.87 1.16
CA GLU A 22 -19.70 6.41 2.16
C GLU A 22 -20.77 5.38 2.57
N ILE A 23 -21.39 4.71 1.60
CA ILE A 23 -22.41 3.68 1.88
C ILE A 23 -21.81 2.47 2.59
N THR A 24 -20.61 2.03 2.19
CA THR A 24 -19.89 0.96 2.88
C THR A 24 -19.59 1.32 4.32
N LYS A 25 -19.07 2.53 4.56
CA LYS A 25 -18.80 3.01 5.91
C LYS A 25 -20.07 3.06 6.76
N ASN A 26 -21.14 3.69 6.25
CA ASN A 26 -22.40 3.81 6.99
C ASN A 26 -23.07 2.45 7.26
N HIS A 27 -22.86 1.46 6.38
CA HIS A 27 -23.30 0.09 6.60
C HIS A 27 -22.46 -0.59 7.70
N GLU A 28 -21.13 -0.47 7.65
CA GLU A 28 -20.22 -1.10 8.63
C GLU A 28 -20.34 -0.49 10.04
N ASP A 29 -20.65 0.81 10.12
CA ASP A 29 -20.86 1.53 11.38
C ASP A 29 -22.25 1.24 12.00
N ASN A 30 -23.16 0.58 11.27
CA ASN A 30 -24.51 0.26 11.76
C ASN A 30 -24.52 -1.11 12.47
N VAL A 31 -24.60 -1.06 13.80
CA VAL A 31 -24.59 -2.25 14.69
C VAL A 31 -25.78 -3.20 14.49
N ASP A 32 -26.88 -2.73 13.91
CA ASP A 32 -28.08 -3.55 13.67
C ASP A 32 -27.96 -4.40 12.39
N LEU A 33 -26.97 -4.13 11.54
CA LEU A 33 -26.72 -4.89 10.31
C LEU A 33 -25.75 -6.04 10.59
N SER A 34 -26.27 -7.27 10.59
CA SER A 34 -25.47 -8.48 10.86
C SER A 34 -24.94 -9.19 9.61
N HIS A 35 -25.05 -8.58 8.43
CA HIS A 35 -24.64 -9.17 7.15
C HIS A 35 -23.53 -8.35 6.49
N THR A 36 -22.86 -8.91 5.48
CA THR A 36 -21.89 -8.14 4.67
C THR A 36 -22.62 -7.26 3.66
N ILE A 37 -22.04 -6.10 3.33
CA ILE A 37 -22.61 -5.20 2.31
C ILE A 37 -22.73 -5.91 0.94
N GLY A 38 -23.85 -5.68 0.26
CA GLY A 38 -24.16 -6.26 -1.04
C GLY A 38 -24.68 -7.71 -1.00
N LYS A 39 -24.97 -8.26 0.18
CA LYS A 39 -25.49 -9.63 0.34
C LYS A 39 -27.00 -9.71 0.54
N ASP A 40 -27.55 -8.77 1.30
CA ASP A 40 -28.98 -8.74 1.63
C ASP A 40 -29.75 -7.86 0.63
N LYS A 41 -30.86 -8.36 0.10
CA LYS A 41 -31.71 -7.63 -0.86
C LYS A 41 -32.69 -6.68 -0.18
N ASP A 42 -33.00 -6.92 1.09
CA ASP A 42 -33.96 -6.14 1.87
C ASP A 42 -33.25 -5.04 2.69
N CYS A 43 -31.91 -5.06 2.71
CA CYS A 43 -31.11 -3.99 3.29
C CYS A 43 -30.95 -2.81 2.32
N LEU A 44 -31.43 -1.63 2.73
CA LEU A 44 -31.36 -0.38 1.96
C LEU A 44 -29.93 -0.01 1.54
N TYR A 45 -28.93 -0.26 2.38
CA TYR A 45 -27.52 0.01 2.06
C TYR A 45 -27.00 -0.94 0.98
N CYS A 46 -27.35 -2.23 1.05
CA CYS A 46 -26.99 -3.22 0.05
C CYS A 46 -27.65 -2.93 -1.30
N GLU A 47 -28.93 -2.54 -1.31
CA GLU A 47 -29.63 -2.15 -2.53
C GLU A 47 -28.94 -0.96 -3.21
N LYS A 48 -28.64 0.09 -2.44
CA LYS A 48 -27.90 1.27 -2.93
C LYS A 48 -26.51 0.90 -3.44
N TYR A 49 -25.78 0.07 -2.71
CA TYR A 49 -24.44 -0.41 -3.09
C TYR A 49 -24.46 -1.18 -4.42
N ILE A 50 -25.43 -2.09 -4.59
CA ILE A 50 -25.58 -2.87 -5.83
C ILE A 50 -25.94 -1.96 -7.01
N LYS A 51 -26.87 -1.02 -6.80
CA LYS A 51 -27.30 -0.07 -7.83
C LYS A 51 -26.12 0.80 -8.30
N ILE A 52 -25.34 1.34 -7.36
CA ILE A 52 -24.17 2.17 -7.70
C ILE A 52 -23.09 1.37 -8.40
N ASN A 53 -22.80 0.14 -7.96
CA ASN A 53 -21.83 -0.72 -8.66
C ASN A 53 -22.24 -1.05 -10.09
N LYS A 54 -23.55 -1.22 -10.36
CA LYS A 54 -24.05 -1.41 -11.73
C LYS A 54 -23.80 -0.19 -12.61
N GLU A 55 -24.08 1.01 -12.11
CA GLU A 55 -23.83 2.25 -12.85
C GLU A 55 -22.32 2.52 -13.03
N LEU A 56 -21.53 2.28 -11.99
CA LEU A 56 -20.06 2.41 -12.03
C LEU A 56 -19.43 1.46 -13.06
N LYS A 57 -19.95 0.23 -13.18
CA LYS A 57 -19.50 -0.74 -14.18
C LYS A 57 -19.74 -0.21 -15.60
N LYS A 58 -20.96 0.24 -15.91
CA LYS A 58 -21.29 0.81 -17.24
C LYS A 58 -20.35 1.97 -17.61
N ILE A 59 -20.14 2.89 -16.69
CA ILE A 59 -19.27 4.05 -16.89
C ILE A 59 -17.81 3.63 -17.09
N SER A 60 -17.35 2.61 -16.34
CA SER A 60 -15.98 2.09 -16.48
C SER A 60 -15.77 1.42 -17.83
N ASP A 61 -16.75 0.66 -18.32
CA ASP A 61 -16.71 0.04 -19.65
C ASP A 61 -16.69 1.10 -20.76
N GLU A 62 -17.49 2.16 -20.65
CA GLU A 62 -17.49 3.28 -21.60
C GLU A 62 -16.15 4.03 -21.63
N ILE A 63 -15.56 4.26 -20.45
CA ILE A 63 -14.24 4.88 -20.30
C ILE A 63 -13.17 4.01 -20.98
N TYR A 64 -13.16 2.72 -20.69
CA TYR A 64 -12.19 1.77 -21.24
C TYR A 64 -12.23 1.75 -22.77
N LEU A 65 -13.42 1.62 -23.36
CA LEU A 65 -13.59 1.61 -24.82
C LEU A 65 -13.11 2.90 -25.48
N TYR A 66 -13.31 4.05 -24.83
CA TYR A 66 -12.79 5.32 -25.34
C TYR A 66 -11.27 5.42 -25.22
N GLN A 67 -10.69 4.92 -24.12
CA GLN A 67 -9.24 4.93 -23.91
C GLN A 67 -8.54 4.04 -24.94
N GLU A 68 -9.05 2.82 -25.13
CA GLU A 68 -8.55 1.85 -26.11
C GLU A 68 -8.59 2.44 -27.53
N LYS A 69 -9.73 3.02 -27.92
CA LYS A 69 -9.90 3.65 -29.25
C LYS A 69 -8.93 4.81 -29.51
N ASN A 70 -8.57 5.56 -28.47
CA ASN A 70 -7.74 6.77 -28.60
C ASN A 70 -6.29 6.54 -28.15
N GLN A 71 -5.88 5.28 -27.90
CA GLN A 71 -4.56 4.91 -27.39
C GLN A 71 -4.15 5.74 -26.15
N ILE A 72 -5.13 6.04 -25.29
CA ILE A 72 -4.89 6.74 -24.04
C ILE A 72 -4.40 5.68 -23.05
N ASP A 73 -3.10 5.69 -22.78
CA ASP A 73 -2.48 4.82 -21.78
C ASP A 73 -2.88 5.33 -20.38
N TYR A 74 -3.97 4.79 -19.84
CA TYR A 74 -4.51 5.20 -18.55
C TYR A 74 -3.87 4.38 -17.44
N ASP A 75 -2.79 4.93 -16.87
CA ASP A 75 -2.28 4.47 -15.58
C ASP A 75 -3.28 4.90 -14.48
N GLU A 76 -3.97 3.94 -13.84
CA GLU A 76 -4.95 4.18 -12.78
C GLU A 76 -4.37 4.98 -11.58
N ASN A 77 -3.05 5.17 -11.53
CA ASN A 77 -2.35 5.99 -10.54
C ASN A 77 -2.32 7.51 -10.83
N GLN A 78 -2.91 8.01 -11.93
CA GLN A 78 -2.80 9.43 -12.30
C GLN A 78 -3.86 10.40 -11.74
N ARG A 79 -4.79 9.96 -10.88
CA ARG A 79 -5.89 10.82 -10.41
C ARG A 79 -5.52 11.99 -9.48
N ASP A 80 -4.27 12.08 -9.00
CA ASP A 80 -3.84 13.18 -8.12
C ASP A 80 -3.02 14.28 -8.82
N LYS A 81 -3.17 14.50 -10.13
CA LYS A 81 -2.44 15.56 -10.85
C LYS A 81 -3.33 16.45 -11.71
N LYS A 82 -4.09 17.34 -11.05
CA LYS A 82 -4.36 18.71 -11.56
C LYS A 82 -4.96 19.59 -10.47
N LEU A 83 -4.08 20.12 -9.62
CA LEU A 83 -4.12 21.44 -8.99
C LEU A 83 -3.03 21.45 -7.91
N LYS A 84 -1.80 21.63 -8.36
CA LYS A 84 -0.74 22.28 -7.61
C LYS A 84 0.29 22.70 -8.65
N GLU A 85 0.92 23.82 -8.38
CA GLU A 85 2.19 24.24 -8.97
C GLU A 85 3.12 23.03 -9.10
N ILE A 86 4.20 23.16 -9.89
CA ILE A 86 5.23 22.14 -10.02
C ILE A 86 5.96 21.98 -8.66
N GLU A 87 5.27 21.44 -7.65
CA GLU A 87 5.87 20.76 -6.52
C GLU A 87 6.38 19.46 -7.12
N GLN A 88 7.70 19.30 -7.12
CA GLN A 88 8.34 18.01 -7.37
C GLN A 88 7.55 16.90 -6.66
N PRO A 89 7.31 15.74 -7.31
CA PRO A 89 6.51 14.68 -6.71
C PRO A 89 7.01 14.42 -5.30
N LYS A 90 6.18 14.71 -4.28
CA LYS A 90 6.54 14.49 -2.88
C LYS A 90 6.87 13.00 -2.75
N LYS A 91 8.16 12.71 -2.60
CA LYS A 91 8.65 11.35 -2.40
C LYS A 91 7.96 10.80 -1.15
N SER A 92 7.08 9.81 -1.32
CA SER A 92 6.41 9.18 -0.19
C SER A 92 7.31 8.06 0.34
N TYR A 93 8.06 8.35 1.39
CA TYR A 93 8.91 7.36 2.02
C TYR A 93 8.07 6.38 2.86
N ARG A 94 8.37 5.08 2.74
CA ARG A 94 7.72 4.00 3.49
C ARG A 94 8.76 2.98 3.91
N VAL A 95 8.42 2.18 4.92
CA VAL A 95 9.28 1.08 5.39
C VAL A 95 9.00 -0.18 4.58
N TYR A 96 10.03 -0.72 3.95
CA TYR A 96 9.98 -1.94 3.16
C TYR A 96 10.98 -2.98 3.69
N SER A 97 10.67 -4.25 3.46
CA SER A 97 11.59 -5.38 3.58
C SER A 97 12.10 -5.77 2.19
N PHE A 98 13.41 -5.72 1.97
CA PHE A 98 14.08 -6.08 0.72
C PHE A 98 14.89 -7.36 0.96
N LEU A 99 14.49 -8.46 0.33
CA LEU A 99 15.23 -9.72 0.34
C LEU A 99 16.01 -9.86 -0.97
N PHE A 100 17.31 -10.11 -0.86
CA PHE A 100 18.22 -10.26 -1.99
C PHE A 100 18.57 -11.72 -2.25
N GLU A 101 19.20 -11.97 -3.40
CA GLU A 101 19.62 -13.30 -3.83
C GLU A 101 20.54 -14.02 -2.85
N ASP A 102 21.36 -13.28 -2.12
CA ASP A 102 22.27 -13.77 -1.07
C ASP A 102 21.57 -14.05 0.26
N GLU A 103 20.23 -14.12 0.27
CA GLU A 103 19.39 -14.35 1.46
C GLU A 103 19.53 -13.29 2.55
N THR A 104 20.18 -12.17 2.25
CA THR A 104 20.23 -11.00 3.13
C THR A 104 18.93 -10.21 2.99
N GLU A 105 18.28 -9.93 4.11
CA GLU A 105 17.06 -9.12 4.18
C GLU A 105 17.34 -7.78 4.88
N TYR A 106 16.92 -6.69 4.25
CA TYR A 106 17.09 -5.33 4.75
C TYR A 106 15.73 -4.70 5.02
N LEU A 107 15.63 -4.04 6.17
CA LEU A 107 14.54 -3.13 6.49
C LEU A 107 14.95 -1.72 6.07
N ILE A 108 14.21 -1.09 5.17
CA ILE A 108 14.61 0.17 4.53
C ILE A 108 13.45 1.14 4.50
N TYR A 109 13.69 2.36 4.98
CA TYR A 109 12.82 3.50 4.73
C TYR A 109 13.20 4.13 3.39
N THR A 110 12.37 3.99 2.36
CA THR A 110 12.67 4.49 1.02
C THR A 110 11.42 4.90 0.25
N SER A 111 11.60 5.75 -0.76
CA SER A 111 10.54 6.18 -1.66
C SER A 111 10.43 5.32 -2.93
N SER A 112 11.48 4.54 -3.26
CA SER A 112 11.50 3.70 -4.45
C SER A 112 12.45 2.50 -4.32
N LYS A 113 12.22 1.46 -5.14
CA LYS A 113 13.10 0.29 -5.20
C LYS A 113 14.54 0.67 -5.58
N LYS A 114 14.67 1.56 -6.56
CA LYS A 114 15.98 2.00 -7.08
C LYS A 114 16.80 2.70 -6.00
N GLU A 115 16.20 3.64 -5.27
CA GLU A 115 16.86 4.33 -4.15
C GLU A 115 17.22 3.36 -3.02
N GLY A 116 16.33 2.44 -2.66
CA GLY A 116 16.59 1.42 -1.65
C GLY A 116 17.75 0.49 -2.03
N CYS A 117 17.78 0.00 -3.27
CA CYS A 117 18.90 -0.82 -3.76
C CYS A 117 20.21 -0.02 -3.82
N GLN A 118 20.14 1.25 -4.25
CA GLN A 118 21.31 2.14 -4.32
C GLN A 118 21.91 2.39 -2.94
N VAL A 119 21.11 2.64 -1.90
CA VAL A 119 21.64 2.89 -0.54
C VAL A 119 22.32 1.66 0.05
N ILE A 120 21.86 0.46 -0.30
CA ILE A 120 22.49 -0.80 0.12
C ILE A 120 23.77 -1.10 -0.68
N GLY A 121 23.93 -0.49 -1.85
CA GLY A 121 25.00 -0.83 -2.79
C GLY A 121 24.77 -2.15 -3.52
N LYS A 122 23.51 -2.59 -3.68
CA LYS A 122 23.15 -3.82 -4.41
C LYS A 122 22.43 -3.51 -5.72
N PRO A 123 22.67 -4.29 -6.80
CA PRO A 123 21.97 -4.08 -8.06
C PRO A 123 20.51 -4.49 -7.94
N LEU A 124 19.61 -3.77 -8.64
CA LEU A 124 18.18 -4.07 -8.65
C LEU A 124 17.87 -5.49 -9.13
N SER A 125 18.70 -6.04 -10.02
CA SER A 125 18.57 -7.42 -10.51
C SER A 125 18.71 -8.47 -9.42
N SER A 126 19.45 -8.18 -8.35
CA SER A 126 19.64 -9.12 -7.22
C SER A 126 18.50 -9.08 -6.19
N LEU A 127 17.48 -8.23 -6.38
CA LEU A 127 16.35 -8.11 -5.46
C LEU A 127 15.32 -9.20 -5.73
N LYS A 128 15.31 -10.26 -4.92
CA LYS A 128 14.33 -11.36 -4.99
C LYS A 128 12.93 -10.91 -4.62
N ARG A 129 12.78 -10.13 -3.54
CA ARG A 129 11.47 -9.76 -3.01
C ARG A 129 11.50 -8.39 -2.34
N GLN A 130 10.45 -7.63 -2.57
CA GLN A 130 10.16 -6.41 -1.82
C GLN A 130 8.78 -6.55 -1.17
N LYS A 131 8.68 -6.24 0.11
CA LYS A 131 7.42 -6.24 0.85
C LYS A 131 7.24 -4.94 1.61
N LEU A 132 6.07 -4.30 1.48
CA LEU A 132 5.73 -3.15 2.33
C LEU A 132 5.47 -3.66 3.75
N VAL A 133 6.12 -3.06 4.75
CA VAL A 133 5.89 -3.39 6.15
C VAL A 133 4.65 -2.67 6.63
N SER A 134 3.66 -3.43 7.08
CA SER A 134 2.41 -2.86 7.60
C SER A 134 2.66 -2.19 8.95
N LYS A 135 2.09 -0.99 9.15
CA LYS A 135 2.20 -0.22 10.40
C LYS A 135 1.79 -1.03 11.65
N LYS A 136 0.86 -1.98 11.51
CA LYS A 136 0.42 -2.85 12.62
C LYS A 136 1.54 -3.71 13.22
N PHE A 137 2.66 -3.90 12.51
CA PHE A 137 3.80 -4.67 12.97
C PHE A 137 4.94 -3.81 13.53
N PHE A 138 4.82 -2.48 13.49
CA PHE A 138 5.92 -1.58 13.89
C PHE A 138 6.29 -1.72 15.37
N SER A 139 5.30 -1.93 16.24
CA SER A 139 5.52 -2.18 17.67
C SER A 139 6.10 -3.56 17.98
N SER A 140 6.07 -4.49 17.01
CA SER A 140 6.57 -5.86 17.17
C SER A 140 7.92 -6.11 16.52
N ILE A 141 8.46 -5.14 15.79
CA ILE A 141 9.77 -5.22 15.15
C ILE A 141 10.78 -4.50 16.05
N CYS A 142 11.73 -5.27 16.59
CA CYS A 142 12.82 -4.76 17.42
C CYS A 142 14.09 -4.56 16.60
N LEU A 143 14.69 -3.39 16.72
CA LEU A 143 15.91 -2.99 16.06
C LEU A 143 16.97 -2.76 17.13
N GLU A 144 18.04 -3.55 17.08
CA GLU A 144 19.18 -3.46 17.99
C GLU A 144 20.25 -2.56 17.38
N GLN A 145 20.64 -1.53 18.12
CA GLN A 145 21.74 -0.64 17.77
C GLN A 145 23.08 -1.24 18.20
N GLU A 146 24.19 -0.76 17.63
CA GLU A 146 25.55 -1.23 17.96
C GLU A 146 25.91 -1.08 19.45
N ASN A 147 25.29 -0.13 20.15
CA ASN A 147 25.46 0.09 21.59
C ASN A 147 24.63 -0.88 22.46
N GLY A 148 23.93 -1.85 21.85
CA GLY A 148 23.05 -2.82 22.51
C GLY A 148 21.68 -2.27 22.91
N ILE A 149 21.37 -1.01 22.61
CA ILE A 149 20.04 -0.44 22.88
C ILE A 149 19.05 -0.99 21.84
N VAL A 150 17.92 -1.49 22.34
CA VAL A 150 16.83 -2.01 21.51
C VAL A 150 15.72 -0.98 21.43
N HIS A 151 15.37 -0.58 20.21
CA HIS A 151 14.21 0.26 19.92
C HIS A 151 13.21 -0.50 19.06
N THR A 152 11.93 -0.21 19.22
CA THR A 152 10.95 -0.71 18.25
C THR A 152 11.02 0.12 16.97
N LEU A 153 10.62 -0.46 15.85
CA LEU A 153 10.44 0.28 14.60
C LEU A 153 9.44 1.44 14.78
N GLN A 154 8.44 1.27 15.66
CA GLN A 154 7.49 2.32 16.01
C GLN A 154 8.20 3.53 16.64
N ASP A 155 9.13 3.30 17.57
CA ASP A 155 9.89 4.38 18.24
C ASP A 155 10.72 5.17 17.22
N ILE A 156 11.40 4.46 16.32
CA ILE A 156 12.24 5.07 15.29
C ILE A 156 11.41 5.90 14.28
N VAL A 157 10.24 5.41 13.89
CA VAL A 157 9.33 6.16 13.01
C VAL A 157 8.73 7.37 13.74
N ASN A 158 8.35 7.22 15.00
CA ASN A 158 7.77 8.28 15.83
C ASN A 158 8.79 9.40 16.15
N ALA A 159 10.07 9.06 16.29
CA ALA A 159 11.15 10.03 16.46
C ALA A 159 11.34 10.97 15.25
N GLY A 160 10.68 10.68 14.12
CA GLY A 160 10.67 11.53 12.94
C GLY A 160 11.81 11.18 11.99
N LEU A 161 11.54 10.28 11.05
CA LEU A 161 12.46 10.01 9.95
C LEU A 161 12.40 11.17 8.94
N LYS A 162 13.56 11.78 8.68
CA LYS A 162 13.73 12.76 7.59
C LYS A 162 13.34 12.13 6.25
N ASN A 163 12.96 12.96 5.27
CA ASN A 163 12.61 12.54 3.91
C ASN A 163 13.84 12.11 3.09
N GLU A 164 14.57 11.11 3.58
CA GLU A 164 15.77 10.55 2.99
C GLU A 164 15.76 9.02 3.13
N THR A 165 16.38 8.33 2.17
CA THR A 165 16.43 6.86 2.20
C THR A 165 17.35 6.41 3.32
N LYS A 166 16.89 5.49 4.18
CA LYS A 166 17.67 4.95 5.30
C LYS A 166 17.53 3.44 5.41
N ILE A 167 18.65 2.78 5.69
CA ILE A 167 18.65 1.41 6.16
C ILE A 167 18.31 1.46 7.65
N LEU A 168 17.26 0.74 8.03
CA LEU A 168 16.76 0.65 9.41
C LEU A 168 17.19 -0.65 10.08
N GLY A 169 17.63 -1.65 9.31
CA GLY A 169 18.07 -2.91 9.85
C GLY A 169 18.48 -3.89 8.75
N LYS A 170 19.28 -4.87 9.14
CA LYS A 170 19.77 -5.96 8.31
C LYS A 170 19.64 -7.26 9.09
N THR A 171 19.25 -8.31 8.39
CA THR A 171 19.23 -9.68 8.92
C THR A 171 19.57 -10.67 7.81
N TYR A 172 19.84 -11.92 8.20
CA TYR A 172 20.11 -13.02 7.30
C TYR A 172 18.99 -14.04 7.44
N VAL A 173 18.35 -14.43 6.33
CA VAL A 173 17.35 -15.50 6.35
C VAL A 173 18.10 -16.82 6.46
N GLN A 174 18.31 -17.31 7.68
CA GLN A 174 18.64 -18.71 7.88
C GLN A 174 17.36 -19.52 7.65
N GLU A 175 17.37 -20.42 6.65
CA GLU A 175 16.32 -21.42 6.50
C GLU A 175 16.21 -22.22 7.82
N LYS A 176 15.14 -21.97 8.59
CA LYS A 176 14.78 -22.83 9.72
C LYS A 176 14.39 -24.21 9.18
N LYS A 177 15.34 -25.14 9.09
CA LYS A 177 15.04 -26.58 9.11
C LYS A 177 14.57 -26.97 10.52
N CYS A 178 13.32 -27.43 10.59
CA CYS A 178 12.65 -28.24 11.62
C CYS A 178 12.95 -28.01 13.11
N ALA A 179 11.91 -27.68 13.87
CA ALA A 179 11.30 -28.64 14.81
C ALA A 179 9.97 -28.09 15.38
N SER A 180 9.00 -28.99 15.44
CA SER A 180 7.76 -28.90 16.21
C SER A 180 7.98 -28.45 17.66
N SER A 181 7.21 -27.47 18.12
CA SER A 181 6.50 -27.41 19.42
C SER A 181 6.25 -25.96 19.85
N PHE A 182 4.99 -25.72 20.25
CA PHE A 182 4.50 -24.68 21.18
C PHE A 182 4.95 -23.22 21.03
N ASN A 183 3.93 -22.35 20.84
CA ASN A 183 3.87 -20.92 21.15
C ASN A 183 5.19 -20.27 21.59
N THR A 184 5.79 -19.46 20.70
CA THR A 184 6.58 -18.32 21.16
C THR A 184 6.68 -17.26 20.08
N THR A 185 6.34 -16.05 20.49
CA THR A 185 6.48 -14.75 19.86
C THR A 185 7.69 -14.68 18.92
N ILE A 186 7.44 -14.42 17.63
CA ILE A 186 8.51 -14.17 16.67
C ILE A 186 9.10 -12.79 16.98
N SER A 187 10.14 -12.77 17.81
CA SER A 187 11.06 -11.63 17.94
C SER A 187 12.05 -11.71 16.79
N THR A 188 11.77 -11.00 15.69
CA THR A 188 12.79 -10.71 14.67
C THR A 188 13.57 -9.49 15.11
N SER A 189 14.76 -9.72 15.68
CA SER A 189 15.77 -8.70 15.93
C SER A 189 16.51 -8.40 14.64
N PHE A 190 16.64 -7.12 14.28
CA PHE A 190 17.53 -6.67 13.19
C PHE A 190 18.75 -5.98 13.79
N TYR A 191 19.91 -6.16 13.16
CA TYR A 191 21.14 -5.42 13.46
C TYR A 191 21.30 -4.24 12.47
N ILE A 192 21.72 -3.08 12.95
CA ILE A 192 22.06 -1.91 12.12
C ILE A 192 23.58 -1.83 11.93
N LEU A 193 24.03 -1.39 10.73
CA LEU A 193 25.41 -1.06 10.35
C LEU A 193 25.74 0.41 10.61
#